data_AF-A0A1F9MES7-F1
#
_entry.id   AF-A0A1F9MES7-F1
#
_cell.length_a   1.000
_cell.length_b   1.000
_cell.length_c   1.000
_cell.angle_alpha   90.00
_cell.angle_beta   90.00
_cell.angle_gamma   90.00
#
_symmetry.space_group_name_H-M   'P 1'
#
loop_
_entity.id
_entity.type
_entity.pdbx_description
1 polymer ?
#
loop_
_entity_poly.entity_id
_entity_poly.type
_entity_poly.pdbx_seq_one_letter_code
_entity_poly.pdbx_strand_id
1 'polypeptide(L)'
;MLRLLGFLSRSADIFGWRFEKEDESKWTLRQNEEAPISFTSDRDRAVQNEHIHLLGLEHPIISNLLRQYANNDSGRALAGKMKGITGEGLLTVWKINTQGKDGQANHHITRIGINMDGDRAPWLERFEDKILGLETPVSITPADWKRLANEKKSRIQELLHRELTYSGVIDEYMSYSALPLAVVGIECA
;
A
#
# COMPACT_ATOMS: atom_id res chain seq x y z
N MET A 1 -4.31 7.01 13.10
CA MET A 1 -4.97 8.20 12.54
C MET A 1 -4.22 8.82 11.36
N LEU A 2 -2.95 9.22 11.52
CA LEU A 2 -2.15 9.91 10.48
C LEU A 2 -2.12 9.21 9.11
N ARG A 3 -2.04 7.87 9.08
CA ARG A 3 -2.07 7.09 7.83
C ARG A 3 -3.36 7.28 7.03
N LEU A 4 -4.49 7.38 7.72
CA LEU A 4 -5.80 7.54 7.08
C LEU A 4 -5.99 8.96 6.56
N LEU A 5 -5.51 9.96 7.29
CA LEU A 5 -5.44 11.35 6.83
C LEU A 5 -4.54 11.49 5.59
N GLY A 6 -3.34 10.89 5.63
CA GLY A 6 -2.44 10.89 4.48
C GLY A 6 -3.01 10.15 3.28
N PHE A 7 -3.74 9.06 3.50
CA PHE A 7 -4.47 8.36 2.43
C PHE A 7 -5.54 9.26 1.81
N LEU A 8 -6.37 9.92 2.62
CA LEU A 8 -7.44 10.79 2.13
C LEU A 8 -6.88 12.01 1.40
N SER A 9 -5.84 12.65 1.95
CA SER A 9 -5.15 13.78 1.31
C SER A 9 -4.61 13.40 -0.06
N ARG A 10 -3.85 12.31 -0.17
CA ARG A 10 -3.30 11.85 -1.46
C ARG A 10 -4.39 11.45 -2.45
N SER A 11 -5.46 10.83 -1.97
CA SER A 11 -6.61 10.50 -2.82
C SER A 11 -7.25 11.76 -3.37
N ALA A 12 -7.45 12.77 -2.50
CA ALA A 12 -8.00 14.07 -2.91
C ALA A 12 -7.13 14.72 -4.00
N ASP A 13 -5.81 14.75 -3.82
CA ASP A 13 -4.89 15.30 -4.83
C ASP A 13 -5.03 14.60 -6.19
N ILE A 14 -5.12 13.26 -6.20
CA ILE A 14 -5.28 12.46 -7.43
C ILE A 14 -6.61 12.73 -8.14
N PHE A 15 -7.69 12.92 -7.37
CA PHE A 15 -9.01 13.20 -7.91
C PHE A 15 -9.26 14.71 -8.17
N GLY A 16 -8.29 15.57 -7.88
CA GLY A 16 -8.43 17.03 -7.97
C GLY A 16 -9.38 17.62 -6.92
N TRP A 17 -9.66 16.90 -5.84
CA TRP A 17 -10.44 17.39 -4.70
C TRP A 17 -9.58 18.24 -3.78
N ARG A 18 -10.23 19.09 -2.99
CA ARG A 18 -9.55 19.96 -2.02
C ARG A 18 -9.69 19.37 -0.62
N PHE A 19 -8.57 19.02 0.01
CA PHE A 19 -8.52 18.53 1.38
C PHE A 19 -7.68 19.47 2.25
N GLU A 20 -8.30 20.10 3.25
CA GLU A 20 -7.67 21.13 4.07
C GLU A 20 -7.79 20.80 5.56
N LYS A 21 -6.73 21.10 6.32
CA LYS A 21 -6.76 21.08 7.78
C LYS A 21 -7.29 22.41 8.28
N GLU A 22 -8.39 22.40 9.03
CA GLU A 22 -8.95 23.61 9.65
C GLU A 22 -8.38 23.84 11.05
N ASP A 23 -8.27 22.78 11.86
CA ASP A 23 -7.70 22.82 13.20
C ASP A 23 -6.94 21.51 13.52
N GLU A 24 -6.45 21.34 14.75
CA GLU A 24 -5.67 20.15 15.14
C GLU A 24 -6.38 18.81 14.90
N SER A 25 -7.71 18.79 15.08
CA SER A 25 -8.52 17.58 14.96
C SER A 25 -9.67 17.73 13.97
N LYS A 26 -9.65 18.75 13.08
CA LYS A 26 -10.68 18.99 12.07
C LYS A 26 -10.10 19.21 10.67
N TRP A 27 -10.69 18.54 9.70
CA TRP A 27 -10.35 18.64 8.28
C TRP A 27 -11.60 18.78 7.43
N THR A 28 -11.47 19.40 6.27
CA THR A 28 -12.56 19.58 5.33
C THR A 28 -12.17 19.02 3.97
N LEU A 29 -13.04 18.17 3.42
CA LEU A 29 -12.92 17.63 2.07
C LEU A 29 -13.99 18.28 1.17
N ARG A 30 -13.58 18.84 0.04
CA ARG A 30 -14.50 19.36 -0.98
C ARG A 30 -14.31 18.59 -2.28
N GLN A 31 -15.38 17.92 -2.69
CA GLN A 31 -15.47 17.16 -3.94
C GLN A 31 -16.16 18.05 -4.98
N ASN A 32 -15.41 18.57 -5.96
CA ASN A 32 -15.95 19.40 -7.04
C ASN A 32 -16.89 20.52 -6.52
N GLU A 33 -18.15 20.55 -6.98
CA GLU A 33 -19.18 21.52 -6.58
C GLU A 33 -20.10 21.02 -5.43
N GLU A 34 -19.79 19.87 -4.82
CA GLU A 34 -20.58 19.33 -3.70
C GLU A 34 -20.31 20.09 -2.40
N ALA A 35 -21.25 19.95 -1.45
CA ALA A 35 -21.10 20.51 -0.12
C ALA A 35 -19.84 19.94 0.57
N PRO A 36 -19.04 20.78 1.26
CA PRO A 36 -17.84 20.32 1.93
C PRO A 36 -18.18 19.37 3.09
N ILE A 37 -17.39 18.31 3.22
CA ILE A 37 -17.55 17.30 4.27
C ILE A 37 -16.49 17.56 5.34
N SER A 38 -16.95 17.82 6.56
CA SER A 38 -16.08 18.03 7.71
C SER A 38 -15.79 16.70 8.41
N PHE A 39 -14.52 16.43 8.65
CA PHE A 39 -14.02 15.28 9.38
C PHE A 39 -13.37 15.69 10.69
N THR A 40 -13.47 14.84 11.71
CA THR A 40 -12.70 14.96 12.94
C THR A 40 -12.10 13.64 13.39
N SER A 41 -11.00 13.69 14.14
CA SER A 41 -10.45 12.53 14.87
C SER A 41 -10.95 12.45 16.31
N ASP A 42 -11.73 13.43 16.76
CA ASP A 42 -12.28 13.51 18.11
C ASP A 42 -13.72 12.97 18.12
N ARG A 43 -13.93 11.90 18.89
CA ARG A 43 -15.25 11.26 19.00
C ARG A 43 -16.26 12.19 19.64
N ASP A 44 -15.88 12.97 20.64
CA ASP A 44 -16.82 13.81 21.38
C ASP A 44 -17.32 14.96 20.49
N ARG A 45 -16.42 15.54 19.67
CA ARG A 45 -16.81 16.55 18.67
C ARG A 45 -17.77 16.01 17.62
N ALA A 46 -17.56 14.76 17.16
CA ALA A 46 -18.46 14.12 16.19
C ALA A 46 -19.84 13.80 16.79
N VAL A 47 -19.93 13.50 18.09
CA VAL A 47 -21.21 13.27 18.78
C VAL A 47 -21.96 14.57 19.01
N GLN A 48 -21.26 15.67 19.29
CA GLN A 48 -21.85 16.97 19.57
C GLN A 48 -22.29 17.75 18.32
N ASN A 49 -21.82 17.37 17.13
CA ASN A 49 -22.14 18.07 15.89
C ASN A 49 -22.42 17.09 14.75
N GLU A 50 -23.69 17.00 14.36
CA GLU A 50 -24.17 16.10 13.29
C GLU A 50 -23.56 16.42 11.91
N HIS A 51 -23.00 17.62 11.72
CA HIS A 51 -22.34 18.04 10.48
C HIS A 51 -20.83 17.73 10.46
N ILE A 52 -20.28 17.13 11.52
CA ILE A 52 -18.87 16.73 11.59
C ILE A 52 -18.78 15.22 11.76
N HIS A 53 -18.12 14.58 10.79
CA HIS A 53 -18.04 13.14 10.71
C HIS A 53 -16.79 12.63 11.42
N LEU A 54 -16.90 11.57 12.21
CA LEU A 54 -15.72 10.89 12.76
C LEU A 54 -14.96 10.20 11.64
N LEU A 55 -13.67 10.49 11.52
CA LEU A 55 -12.80 9.91 10.50
C LEU A 55 -12.48 8.45 10.84
N GLY A 56 -13.03 7.52 10.05
CA GLY A 56 -12.85 6.08 10.26
C GLY A 56 -12.95 5.27 8.97
N LEU A 57 -12.49 4.02 9.01
CA LEU A 57 -12.50 3.11 7.86
C LEU A 57 -13.91 2.82 7.32
N GLU A 58 -14.90 2.89 8.21
CA GLU A 58 -16.32 2.66 7.93
C GLU A 58 -17.00 3.86 7.27
N HIS A 59 -16.32 5.02 7.18
CA HIS A 59 -16.92 6.17 6.51
C HIS A 59 -17.12 5.88 5.02
N PRO A 60 -18.31 6.11 4.43
CA PRO A 60 -18.62 5.70 3.06
C PRO A 60 -17.59 6.14 2.01
N ILE A 61 -17.07 7.37 2.12
CA ILE A 61 -16.02 7.89 1.22
C ILE A 61 -14.74 7.08 1.34
N ILE A 62 -14.31 6.75 2.55
CA ILE A 62 -13.09 5.97 2.78
C ILE A 62 -13.28 4.55 2.27
N SER A 63 -14.40 3.91 2.60
CA SER A 63 -14.68 2.55 2.13
C SER A 63 -14.78 2.48 0.60
N ASN A 64 -15.34 3.51 -0.04
CA ASN A 64 -15.41 3.61 -1.50
C ASN A 64 -14.02 3.79 -2.12
N LEU A 65 -13.21 4.72 -1.61
CA LEU A 65 -11.82 4.91 -2.06
C LEU A 65 -10.99 3.63 -1.90
N LEU A 66 -11.07 2.96 -0.75
CA LEU A 66 -10.37 1.71 -0.51
C LEU A 66 -10.77 0.63 -1.52
N ARG A 67 -12.07 0.50 -1.80
CA ARG A 67 -12.59 -0.45 -2.80
C ARG A 67 -12.10 -0.09 -4.20
N GLN A 68 -12.10 1.18 -4.56
CA GLN A 68 -11.66 1.67 -5.86
C GLN A 68 -10.18 1.35 -6.09
N TYR A 69 -9.31 1.63 -5.11
CA TYR A 69 -7.88 1.30 -5.23
C TYR A 69 -7.63 -0.22 -5.20
N ALA A 70 -8.39 -0.98 -4.41
CA ALA A 70 -8.26 -2.44 -4.39
C ALA A 70 -8.65 -3.10 -5.73
N ASN A 71 -9.62 -2.53 -6.43
CA ASN A 71 -10.10 -3.05 -7.72
C ASN A 71 -9.39 -2.46 -8.94
N ASN A 72 -8.48 -1.50 -8.75
CA ASN A 72 -7.77 -0.91 -9.87
C ASN A 72 -6.58 -1.80 -10.28
N ASP A 73 -6.62 -2.34 -11.50
CA ASP A 73 -5.55 -3.17 -12.07
C ASP A 73 -4.49 -2.35 -12.83
N SER A 74 -4.78 -1.09 -13.14
CA SER A 74 -3.84 -0.18 -13.79
C SER A 74 -2.81 0.36 -12.80
N GLY A 75 -1.56 0.54 -13.24
CA GLY A 75 -0.52 1.17 -12.42
C GLY A 75 0.13 0.30 -11.32
N ARG A 76 -0.03 -1.03 -11.35
CA ARG A 76 0.57 -1.94 -10.35
C ARG A 76 2.07 -2.22 -10.51
N ALA A 77 2.72 -1.58 -11.49
CA ALA A 77 4.18 -1.57 -11.55
C ALA A 77 4.69 -0.15 -11.57
N LEU A 78 5.68 0.10 -10.72
CA LEU A 78 6.42 1.35 -10.65
C LEU A 78 7.89 1.05 -10.92
N ALA A 79 8.57 2.01 -11.54
CA ALA A 79 10.01 2.00 -11.69
C ALA A 79 10.51 3.39 -11.28
N GLY A 80 11.60 3.45 -10.54
CA GLY A 80 12.20 4.71 -10.16
C GLY A 80 13.57 4.52 -9.55
N LYS A 81 14.29 5.62 -9.40
CA LYS A 81 15.59 5.63 -8.75
C LYS A 81 15.48 6.18 -7.33
N MET A 82 16.36 5.73 -6.45
CA MET A 82 16.46 6.24 -5.08
C MET A 82 17.90 6.57 -4.73
N LYS A 83 18.13 7.74 -4.14
CA LYS A 83 19.46 8.16 -3.67
C LYS A 83 19.86 7.44 -2.40
N GLY A 84 21.16 7.17 -2.25
CA GLY A 84 21.72 6.61 -1.03
C GLY A 84 21.43 5.11 -0.82
N ILE A 85 21.11 4.39 -1.91
CA ILE A 85 21.03 2.93 -1.92
C ILE A 85 22.28 2.38 -2.60
N THR A 86 22.69 1.15 -2.25
CA THR A 86 23.93 0.55 -2.73
C THR A 86 23.71 -0.47 -3.84
N GLY A 87 22.51 -0.56 -4.40
CA GLY A 87 22.19 -1.55 -5.41
C GLY A 87 20.80 -1.39 -5.99
N GLU A 88 20.53 -2.20 -6.99
CA GLU A 88 19.25 -2.25 -7.70
C GLU A 88 18.47 -3.48 -7.27
N GLY A 89 17.15 -3.40 -7.40
CA GLY A 89 16.34 -4.56 -7.15
C GLY A 89 14.85 -4.35 -7.27
N LEU A 90 14.14 -5.41 -6.98
CA LEU A 90 12.71 -5.53 -7.16
C LEU A 90 12.05 -5.73 -5.80
N LEU A 91 11.11 -4.84 -5.46
CA LEU A 91 10.22 -5.00 -4.34
C LEU A 91 8.85 -5.46 -4.84
N THR A 92 8.38 -6.61 -4.35
CA THR A 92 7.03 -7.11 -4.65
C THR A 92 6.14 -7.02 -3.41
N VAL A 93 4.88 -6.63 -3.60
CA VAL A 93 3.90 -6.48 -2.53
C VAL A 93 2.76 -7.46 -2.76
N TRP A 94 2.40 -8.21 -1.73
CA TRP A 94 1.43 -9.30 -1.80
C TRP A 94 0.35 -9.13 -0.74
N LYS A 95 -0.90 -9.39 -1.13
CA LYS A 95 -2.00 -9.62 -0.19
C LYS A 95 -2.09 -11.10 0.10
N ILE A 96 -1.94 -11.46 1.36
CA ILE A 96 -2.03 -12.82 1.86
C ILE A 96 -3.35 -12.98 2.58
N ASN A 97 -4.15 -13.96 2.16
CA ASN A 97 -5.34 -14.35 2.90
C ASN A 97 -5.08 -15.73 3.49
N THR A 98 -5.13 -15.84 4.81
CA THR A 98 -5.00 -17.11 5.52
C THR A 98 -6.36 -17.57 6.00
N GLN A 99 -6.57 -18.88 6.03
CA GLN A 99 -7.77 -19.49 6.63
C GLN A 99 -7.33 -20.43 7.74
N GLY A 100 -7.68 -20.09 8.98
CA GLY A 100 -7.41 -20.91 10.15
C GLY A 100 -8.44 -22.03 10.33
N LYS A 101 -8.15 -22.96 11.25
CA LYS A 101 -9.01 -24.11 11.57
C LYS A 101 -10.41 -23.70 12.07
N ASP A 102 -10.52 -22.54 12.72
CA ASP A 102 -11.79 -22.01 13.24
C ASP A 102 -12.60 -21.22 12.19
N GLY A 103 -12.21 -21.28 10.91
CA GLY A 103 -12.86 -20.53 9.83
C GLY A 103 -12.55 -19.02 9.84
N GLN A 104 -11.67 -18.56 10.74
CA GLN A 104 -11.21 -17.18 10.75
C GLN A 104 -10.35 -16.89 9.51
N ALA A 105 -10.75 -15.87 8.75
CA ALA A 105 -9.99 -15.35 7.62
C ALA A 105 -9.21 -14.12 8.05
N ASN A 106 -7.88 -14.15 7.89
CA ASN A 106 -7.02 -13.02 8.18
C ASN A 106 -6.35 -12.50 6.90
N HIS A 107 -6.13 -11.19 6.84
CA HIS A 107 -5.50 -10.52 5.72
C HIS A 107 -4.17 -9.89 6.15
N HIS A 108 -3.10 -10.19 5.42
CA HIS A 108 -1.77 -9.64 5.65
C HIS A 108 -1.24 -9.01 4.37
N ILE A 109 -0.45 -7.94 4.51
CA ILE A 109 0.33 -7.37 3.41
C ILE A 109 1.78 -7.72 3.65
N THR A 110 2.38 -8.46 2.72
CA THR A 110 3.76 -8.94 2.83
C THR A 110 4.57 -8.41 1.68
N ARG A 111 5.79 -7.96 1.98
CA ARG A 111 6.72 -7.41 1.00
C ARG A 111 7.90 -8.35 0.87
N ILE A 112 8.32 -8.62 -0.36
CA ILE A 112 9.51 -9.43 -0.64
C ILE A 112 10.41 -8.63 -1.57
N GLY A 113 11.60 -8.33 -1.08
CA GLY A 113 12.65 -7.64 -1.83
C GLY A 113 13.65 -8.65 -2.40
N ILE A 114 13.99 -8.53 -3.67
CA ILE A 114 15.07 -9.30 -4.30
C ILE A 114 16.03 -8.38 -5.06
N ASN A 115 17.30 -8.77 -5.13
CA ASN A 115 18.25 -8.15 -6.04
C ASN A 115 18.06 -8.68 -7.48
N MET A 116 18.90 -8.20 -8.41
CA MET A 116 18.85 -8.63 -9.82
C MET A 116 19.13 -10.13 -10.03
N ASP A 117 19.93 -10.74 -9.15
CA ASP A 117 20.23 -12.17 -9.19
C ASP A 117 19.05 -13.04 -8.72
N GLY A 118 18.13 -12.46 -7.94
CA GLY A 118 16.97 -13.14 -7.35
C GLY A 118 17.18 -13.57 -5.90
N ASP A 119 18.27 -13.12 -5.27
CA ASP A 119 18.51 -13.30 -3.85
C ASP A 119 17.75 -12.27 -3.03
N ARG A 120 17.36 -12.65 -1.80
CA ARG A 120 16.59 -11.79 -0.93
C ARG A 120 17.41 -10.54 -0.56
N ALA A 121 16.78 -9.39 -0.72
CA ALA A 121 17.34 -8.08 -0.42
C ALA A 121 16.47 -7.37 0.63
N PRO A 122 16.64 -7.67 1.93
CA PRO A 122 15.79 -7.15 3.00
C PRO A 122 15.78 -5.62 3.13
N TRP A 123 16.82 -4.96 2.63
CA TRP A 123 16.90 -3.50 2.63
C TRP A 123 15.80 -2.85 1.76
N LEU A 124 15.34 -3.53 0.70
CA LEU A 124 14.21 -3.08 -0.13
C LEU A 124 12.88 -3.12 0.63
N GLU A 125 12.71 -4.10 1.52
CA GLU A 125 11.46 -4.33 2.27
C GLU A 125 11.19 -3.20 3.29
N ARG A 126 12.26 -2.50 3.70
CA ARG A 126 12.24 -1.37 4.64
C ARG A 126 11.93 -0.02 4.00
N PHE A 127 11.66 0.04 2.70
CA PHE A 127 11.42 1.32 2.01
C PHE A 127 10.09 1.99 2.32
N GLU A 128 9.15 1.34 3.01
CA GLU A 128 7.90 1.94 3.53
C GLU A 128 7.37 3.15 2.73
N ASP A 129 7.35 4.35 3.33
CA ASP A 129 6.87 5.57 2.70
C ASP A 129 7.91 6.23 1.78
N LYS A 130 9.18 5.80 1.79
CA LYS A 130 10.24 6.31 0.90
C LYS A 130 9.96 5.98 -0.57
N ILE A 131 9.14 4.97 -0.85
CA ILE A 131 8.68 4.64 -2.21
C ILE A 131 7.94 5.83 -2.84
N LEU A 132 7.30 6.69 -2.04
CA LEU A 132 6.61 7.88 -2.55
C LEU A 132 7.60 8.95 -3.07
N GLY A 133 8.87 8.87 -2.69
CA GLY A 133 9.93 9.79 -3.11
C GLY A 133 10.79 9.24 -4.25
N LEU A 134 10.35 8.19 -4.96
CA LEU A 134 11.07 7.68 -6.12
C LEU A 134 11.18 8.77 -7.20
N GLU A 135 12.40 8.99 -7.67
CA GLU A 135 12.66 9.86 -8.82
C GLU A 135 12.49 9.07 -10.12
N THR A 136 12.31 9.77 -11.24
CA THR A 136 12.14 9.17 -12.57
C THR A 136 13.24 8.13 -12.85
N PRO A 137 12.88 6.93 -13.35
CA PRO A 137 13.87 5.89 -13.68
C PRO A 137 14.79 6.39 -14.80
N VAL A 138 16.04 5.93 -14.79
CA VAL A 138 17.02 6.34 -15.79
C VAL A 138 16.95 5.42 -17.00
N SER A 139 16.79 4.12 -16.77
CA SER A 139 17.07 3.11 -17.80
C SER A 139 16.08 1.94 -17.87
N ILE A 140 15.50 1.52 -16.74
CA ILE A 140 14.66 0.31 -16.68
C ILE A 140 13.19 0.71 -16.58
N THR A 141 12.39 0.25 -17.54
CA THR A 141 10.97 0.60 -17.56
C THR A 141 10.17 -0.25 -16.57
N PRO A 142 8.96 0.19 -16.16
CA PRO A 142 8.06 -0.67 -15.39
C PRO A 142 7.73 -2.00 -16.08
N ALA A 143 7.80 -2.07 -17.41
CA ALA A 143 7.56 -3.30 -18.16
C ALA A 143 8.71 -4.32 -18.00
N ASP A 144 9.94 -3.85 -17.94
CA ASP A 144 11.12 -4.70 -17.73
C ASP A 144 11.12 -5.28 -16.31
N TRP A 145 10.77 -4.46 -15.30
CA TRP A 145 10.60 -4.93 -13.94
C TRP A 145 9.47 -5.96 -13.79
N LYS A 146 8.36 -5.79 -14.51
CA LYS A 146 7.31 -6.82 -14.60
C LYS A 146 7.85 -8.12 -15.21
N ARG A 147 8.68 -8.04 -16.24
CA ARG A 147 9.30 -9.21 -16.88
C ARG A 147 10.20 -9.93 -15.88
N LEU A 148 11.08 -9.21 -15.19
CA LEU A 148 11.94 -9.79 -14.15
C LEU A 148 11.13 -10.44 -13.02
N ALA A 149 10.04 -9.79 -12.58
CA ALA A 149 9.14 -10.35 -11.58
C ALA A 149 8.53 -11.70 -12.02
N ASN A 150 8.16 -11.80 -13.30
CA ASN A 150 7.63 -13.03 -13.88
C ASN A 150 8.71 -14.11 -14.01
N GLU A 151 9.91 -13.75 -14.45
CA GLU A 151 11.07 -14.66 -14.56
C GLU A 151 11.47 -15.23 -13.20
N LYS A 152 11.47 -14.39 -12.15
CA LYS A 152 11.86 -14.77 -10.78
C LYS A 152 10.67 -15.24 -9.93
N LYS A 153 9.49 -15.43 -10.51
CA LYS A 153 8.23 -15.72 -9.80
C LYS A 153 8.34 -16.89 -8.82
N SER A 154 8.89 -18.03 -9.25
CA SER A 154 9.04 -19.22 -8.39
C SER A 154 9.90 -18.94 -7.17
N ARG A 155 11.00 -18.19 -7.36
CA ARG A 155 11.90 -17.79 -6.28
C ARG A 155 11.23 -16.82 -5.31
N ILE A 156 10.49 -15.83 -5.81
CA ILE A 156 9.74 -14.88 -4.98
C ILE A 156 8.68 -15.62 -4.16
N GLN A 157 7.97 -16.58 -4.75
CA GLN A 157 6.96 -17.38 -4.05
C GLN A 157 7.58 -18.26 -2.95
N GLU A 158 8.75 -18.84 -3.21
CA GLU A 158 9.50 -19.58 -2.18
C GLU A 158 9.90 -18.68 -1.01
N LEU A 159 10.47 -17.51 -1.29
CA LEU A 159 10.84 -16.53 -0.27
C LEU A 159 9.62 -16.04 0.52
N LEU A 160 8.51 -15.79 -0.17
CA LEU A 160 7.25 -15.41 0.45
C LEU A 160 6.75 -16.50 1.40
N HIS A 161 6.72 -17.76 0.96
CA HIS A 161 6.31 -18.87 1.82
C HIS A 161 7.17 -18.96 3.09
N ARG A 162 8.50 -18.93 2.92
CA ARG A 162 9.45 -18.95 4.04
C ARG A 162 9.22 -17.78 5.01
N GLU A 163 8.98 -16.58 4.49
CA GLU A 163 8.69 -15.40 5.32
C GLU A 163 7.39 -15.55 6.10
N LEU A 164 6.33 -16.08 5.48
CA LEU A 164 5.05 -16.28 6.15
C LEU A 164 5.15 -17.32 7.27
N THR A 165 5.92 -18.39 7.07
CA THR A 165 6.19 -19.39 8.11
C THR A 165 7.04 -18.78 9.24
N TYR A 166 8.11 -18.05 8.89
CA TYR A 166 9.00 -17.45 9.88
C TYR A 166 8.32 -16.39 10.75
N SER A 167 7.46 -15.56 10.14
CA SER A 167 6.69 -14.53 10.84
C SER A 167 5.48 -15.06 11.60
N GLY A 168 5.17 -16.36 11.48
CA GLY A 168 4.03 -17.01 12.13
C GLY A 168 2.67 -16.62 11.52
N VAL A 169 2.66 -16.05 10.32
CA VAL A 169 1.42 -15.73 9.59
C VAL A 169 0.71 -17.02 9.14
N ILE A 170 1.49 -18.06 8.83
CA ILE A 170 0.99 -19.40 8.54
C ILE A 170 1.72 -20.42 9.42
N ASP A 171 1.03 -21.52 9.72
CA ASP A 171 1.61 -22.73 10.29
C ASP A 171 1.51 -23.91 9.30
N GLU A 172 1.98 -25.10 9.70
CA GLU A 172 1.97 -26.30 8.86
C GLU A 172 0.57 -26.81 8.49
N TYR A 173 -0.48 -26.34 9.17
CA TYR A 173 -1.87 -26.76 8.98
C TYR A 173 -2.75 -25.70 8.31
N MET A 174 -2.21 -24.51 8.05
CA MET A 174 -2.93 -23.42 7.42
C MET A 174 -2.71 -23.41 5.90
N SER A 175 -3.80 -23.15 5.17
CA SER A 175 -3.70 -22.78 3.76
C SER A 175 -3.74 -21.26 3.62
N TYR A 176 -3.09 -20.75 2.57
CA TYR A 176 -3.15 -19.34 2.22
C TYR A 176 -3.29 -19.15 0.73
N SER A 177 -3.89 -18.03 0.35
CA SER A 177 -3.85 -17.49 -1.00
C SER A 177 -2.96 -16.24 -1.02
N ALA A 178 -2.19 -16.06 -2.10
CA ALA A 178 -1.33 -14.90 -2.30
C ALA A 178 -1.72 -14.19 -3.60
N LEU A 179 -2.12 -12.93 -3.48
CA LEU A 179 -2.46 -12.06 -4.60
C LEU A 179 -1.37 -10.98 -4.75
N PRO A 180 -0.66 -10.91 -5.89
CA PRO A 180 0.29 -9.83 -6.12
C PRO A 180 -0.46 -8.51 -6.27
N LEU A 181 -0.07 -7.51 -5.47
CA LEU A 181 -0.65 -6.18 -5.47
C LEU A 181 0.19 -5.19 -6.28
N ALA A 182 1.51 -5.26 -6.14
CA ALA A 182 2.40 -4.31 -6.81
C ALA A 182 3.81 -4.87 -7.01
N VAL A 183 4.49 -4.30 -8.00
CA VAL A 183 5.90 -4.52 -8.31
C VAL A 183 6.57 -3.16 -8.38
N VAL A 184 7.65 -2.96 -7.64
CA VAL A 184 8.39 -1.70 -7.62
C VAL A 184 9.84 -2.00 -7.95
N GLY A 185 10.26 -1.56 -9.13
CA GLY A 185 11.63 -1.59 -9.57
C GLY A 185 12.40 -0.39 -9.04
N ILE A 186 13.56 -0.65 -8.44
CA ILE A 186 14.38 0.38 -7.81
C ILE A 186 15.76 0.35 -8.45
N GLU A 187 16.10 1.45 -9.14
CA GLU A 187 17.43 1.72 -9.69
C GLU A 187 18.28 2.48 -8.67
N CYS A 188 19.58 2.24 -8.69
CA CYS A 188 20.53 3.04 -7.95
C CYS A 188 20.67 4.39 -8.66
N ALA A 189 20.52 5.48 -7.91
CA ALA A 189 20.74 6.82 -8.44
C ALA A 189 22.22 7.16 -8.56
#